data_AF-A0A8B6CEG2-F1
#
_entry.id   AF-A0A8B6CEG2-F1
#
_cell.length_a   1.000
_cell.length_b   1.000
_cell.length_c   1.000
_cell.angle_alpha   90.00
_cell.angle_beta   90.00
_cell.angle_gamma   90.00
#
_symmetry.space_group_name_H-M   'P 1'
#
loop_
_entity.id
_entity.type
_entity.pdbx_description
1 polymer ?
#
loop_
_entity_poly.entity_id
_entity_poly.type
_entity_poly.pdbx_seq_one_letter_code
_entity_poly.pdbx_strand_id
1 'polypeptide(L)'
;MSKLDSSNPNESFNNTVRSKAPKDKHYSESGSLAHRLSAAVCQKNEGYKYVAQVHEELGLSPGIATTVTAAIRDKDVNRKRTVAKTKEFKLQRLKLKSQRSSETRSHEIREGDTYCSNVIADAQEPDLTVIPGPSEDNCEHIEKVVVFYDLETTGLSRQSSITQISAVCEEQEFNRYATPTQEISEDACRVTGLKFNTATNELLYNDEPVSHKHPQQVLLDFIQFLMSLCASDKHIVLAAHNNRRFDSIIYYLIN
;
A
#
# COMPACT_ATOMS: atom_id res chain seq x y z
N MET A 1 -0.65 -14.78 8.66
CA MET A 1 -1.72 -13.81 8.33
C MET A 1 -1.88 -12.83 9.49
N SER A 2 -1.38 -11.61 9.37
CA SER A 2 -1.60 -10.56 10.37
C SER A 2 -3.07 -10.13 10.34
N LYS A 3 -3.77 -10.31 11.46
CA LYS A 3 -5.14 -9.86 11.67
C LYS A 3 -5.16 -8.34 11.53
N LEU A 4 -5.59 -7.84 10.38
CA LEU A 4 -5.78 -6.41 10.10
C LEU A 4 -7.06 -5.92 10.79
N ASP A 5 -7.15 -6.12 12.10
CA ASP A 5 -8.19 -5.49 12.92
C ASP A 5 -7.76 -4.05 13.19
N SER A 6 -8.70 -3.11 13.10
CA SER A 6 -8.43 -1.71 13.44
C SER A 6 -7.98 -1.62 14.90
N SER A 7 -6.84 -0.98 15.17
CA SER A 7 -6.13 -0.98 16.45
C SER A 7 -6.87 -0.33 17.63
N ASN A 8 -8.16 0.01 17.52
CA ASN A 8 -8.96 0.40 18.67
C ASN A 8 -10.47 0.22 18.39
N PRO A 9 -11.18 -0.71 19.06
CA PRO A 9 -12.63 -0.88 18.92
C PRO A 9 -13.42 0.42 19.15
N ASN A 10 -12.83 1.35 19.91
CA ASN A 10 -13.46 2.59 20.31
C ASN A 10 -13.07 3.82 19.47
N GLU A 11 -12.40 3.64 18.33
CA GLU A 11 -11.95 4.78 17.49
C GLU A 11 -13.11 5.71 17.10
N SER A 12 -14.27 5.14 16.75
CA SER A 12 -15.47 5.92 16.42
C SER A 12 -16.02 6.75 17.59
N PHE A 13 -15.91 6.23 18.82
CA PHE A 13 -16.30 6.96 20.02
C PHE A 13 -15.27 8.05 20.35
N ASN A 14 -13.98 7.75 20.26
CA ASN A 14 -12.90 8.71 20.48
C ASN A 14 -13.00 9.90 19.52
N ASN A 15 -13.37 9.67 18.25
CA ASN A 15 -13.65 10.75 17.30
C ASN A 15 -14.84 11.62 17.72
N THR A 16 -15.88 11.01 18.30
CA THR A 16 -17.04 11.75 18.81
C THR A 16 -16.65 12.59 20.03
N VAL A 17 -15.90 12.03 20.98
CA VAL A 17 -15.37 12.75 22.15
C VAL A 17 -14.49 13.92 21.70
N ARG A 18 -13.56 13.68 20.78
CA ARG A 18 -12.67 14.73 20.22
C ARG A 18 -13.46 15.87 19.59
N SER A 19 -14.59 15.59 18.94
CA SER A 19 -15.44 16.64 18.35
C SER A 19 -16.17 17.51 19.39
N LYS A 20 -16.47 16.95 20.57
CA LYS A 20 -17.23 17.63 21.64
C LYS A 20 -16.32 18.32 22.66
N ALA A 21 -15.16 17.75 22.93
CA ALA A 21 -14.13 18.24 23.85
C ALA A 21 -12.75 18.15 23.19
N PRO A 22 -12.45 19.06 22.24
CA PRO A 22 -11.15 19.06 21.58
C PRO A 22 -10.04 19.51 22.55
N LYS A 23 -8.84 18.95 22.38
CA LYS A 23 -7.70 19.13 23.30
C LYS A 23 -7.04 20.51 23.22
N ASP A 24 -7.34 21.27 22.17
CA ASP A 24 -6.88 22.65 21.96
C ASP A 24 -7.66 23.67 22.81
N LYS A 25 -8.70 23.22 23.53
CA LYS A 25 -9.52 24.05 24.40
C LYS A 25 -9.53 23.51 25.82
N HIS A 26 -9.48 24.42 26.78
CA HIS A 26 -9.56 24.10 28.20
C HIS A 26 -11.03 23.99 28.67
N TYR A 27 -11.41 22.84 29.25
CA TYR A 27 -12.77 22.60 29.77
C TYR A 27 -12.81 22.07 31.21
N SER A 28 -11.64 21.87 31.83
CA SER A 28 -11.51 21.14 33.10
C SER A 28 -11.89 21.95 34.33
N GLU A 29 -11.91 23.28 34.24
CA GLU A 29 -12.22 24.20 35.34
C GLU A 29 -13.73 24.33 35.68
N SER A 30 -14.63 23.61 34.97
CA SER A 30 -16.07 23.64 35.24
C SER A 30 -16.77 22.32 34.90
N GLY A 31 -18.08 22.22 35.16
CA GLY A 31 -18.93 21.10 34.71
C GLY A 31 -19.03 20.94 33.19
N SER A 32 -18.48 21.87 32.41
CA SER A 32 -18.47 21.86 30.94
C SER A 32 -17.88 20.57 30.36
N LEU A 33 -16.79 20.06 30.94
CA LEU A 33 -16.19 18.81 30.49
C LEU A 33 -17.15 17.64 30.65
N ALA A 34 -17.79 17.52 31.82
CA ALA A 34 -18.76 16.46 32.09
C ALA A 34 -19.94 16.50 31.11
N HIS A 35 -20.53 17.67 30.87
CA HIS A 35 -21.63 17.81 29.90
C HIS A 35 -21.21 17.44 28.47
N ARG A 36 -20.00 17.77 28.05
CA ARG A 36 -19.48 17.43 26.71
C ARG A 36 -19.23 15.93 26.56
N LEU A 37 -18.72 15.28 27.60
CA LEU A 37 -18.53 13.83 27.63
C LEU A 37 -19.89 13.11 27.62
N SER A 38 -20.84 13.52 28.45
CA SER A 38 -22.21 12.98 28.43
C SER A 38 -22.86 13.16 27.06
N ALA A 39 -22.73 14.33 26.44
CA ALA A 39 -23.22 14.59 25.09
C ALA A 39 -22.59 13.67 24.03
N ALA A 40 -21.30 13.32 24.16
CA ALA A 40 -20.64 12.38 23.26
C ALA A 40 -21.19 10.95 23.43
N VAL A 41 -21.47 10.52 24.66
CA VAL A 41 -22.09 9.23 24.97
C VAL A 41 -23.51 9.18 24.43
N CYS A 42 -24.34 10.19 24.70
CA CYS A 42 -25.70 10.25 24.20
C CYS A 42 -25.74 10.26 22.66
N GLN A 43 -24.86 11.02 22.00
CA GLN A 43 -24.78 11.01 20.54
C GLN A 43 -24.35 9.65 19.98
N LYS A 44 -23.46 8.93 20.68
CA LYS A 44 -23.01 7.60 20.24
C LYS A 44 -24.12 6.57 20.31
N ASN A 45 -24.95 6.63 21.35
CA ASN A 45 -26.02 5.68 21.61
C ASN A 45 -27.28 6.00 20.80
N GLU A 46 -27.72 7.26 20.84
CA GLU A 46 -29.01 7.69 20.29
C GLU A 46 -28.90 8.48 18.97
N GLY A 47 -27.69 8.85 18.53
CA GLY A 47 -27.52 9.73 17.36
C GLY A 47 -27.79 11.19 17.70
N TYR A 48 -28.00 12.06 16.72
CA TYR A 48 -28.17 13.51 16.95
C TYR A 48 -29.53 13.87 17.56
N LYS A 49 -30.52 12.96 17.53
CA LYS A 49 -31.82 13.13 18.19
C LYS A 49 -31.75 13.24 19.72
N TYR A 50 -30.64 12.86 20.35
CA TYR A 50 -30.49 12.91 21.81
C TYR A 50 -30.77 14.28 22.43
N VAL A 51 -30.49 15.37 21.70
CA VAL A 51 -30.76 16.73 22.17
C VAL A 51 -32.26 16.98 22.31
N ALA A 52 -33.08 16.43 21.40
CA ALA A 52 -34.53 16.54 21.51
C ALA A 52 -35.07 15.71 22.68
N GLN A 53 -34.55 14.49 22.86
CA GLN A 53 -34.92 13.61 23.97
C GLN A 53 -34.61 14.26 25.34
N VAL A 54 -33.43 14.88 25.49
CA VAL A 54 -33.06 15.59 26.72
C VAL A 54 -33.98 16.79 26.98
N HIS A 55 -34.36 17.55 25.95
CA HIS A 55 -35.32 18.65 26.13
C HIS A 55 -36.68 18.13 26.60
N GLU A 56 -37.20 17.06 25.99
CA GLU A 56 -38.47 16.45 26.38
C GLU A 56 -38.45 15.96 27.84
N GLU A 57 -37.38 15.28 28.25
CA GLU A 57 -37.19 14.82 29.64
C GLU A 57 -37.11 15.98 30.64
N LEU A 58 -36.58 17.13 30.23
CA LEU A 58 -36.53 18.35 31.04
C LEU A 58 -37.84 19.16 31.00
N GLY A 59 -38.88 18.68 30.32
CA GLY A 59 -40.15 19.40 30.14
C GLY A 59 -40.04 20.63 29.25
N LEU A 60 -38.99 20.70 28.42
CA LEU A 60 -38.73 21.78 27.47
C LEU A 60 -39.16 21.35 26.06
N SER A 61 -39.62 22.30 25.25
CA SER A 61 -39.86 22.02 23.83
C SER A 61 -38.53 21.91 23.08
N PRO A 62 -38.26 20.83 22.33
CA PRO A 62 -37.06 20.70 21.50
C PRO A 62 -36.94 21.78 20.42
N GLY A 63 -38.08 22.26 19.93
CA GLY A 63 -38.17 23.17 18.79
C GLY A 63 -37.97 22.48 17.43
N ILE A 64 -38.57 23.07 16.40
CA ILE A 64 -38.53 22.56 15.01
C ILE A 64 -37.09 22.57 14.48
N ALA A 65 -36.32 23.62 14.77
CA ALA A 65 -34.94 23.73 14.27
C ALA A 65 -34.03 22.60 14.79
N THR A 66 -34.16 22.23 16.06
CA THR A 66 -33.36 21.17 16.68
C THR A 66 -33.69 19.80 16.09
N THR A 67 -34.97 19.50 15.94
CA THR A 67 -35.44 18.22 15.39
C THR A 67 -35.07 18.07 13.93
N VAL A 68 -35.26 19.11 13.11
CA VAL A 68 -34.85 19.13 11.70
C VAL A 68 -33.33 18.98 11.57
N THR A 69 -32.55 19.71 12.37
CA THR A 69 -31.08 19.62 12.33
C THR A 69 -30.59 18.22 12.73
N ALA A 70 -31.19 17.62 13.75
CA ALA A 70 -30.89 16.26 14.17
C ALA A 70 -31.13 15.26 13.03
N ALA A 71 -32.30 15.33 12.38
CA ALA A 71 -32.65 14.45 11.27
C ALA A 71 -31.68 14.59 10.08
N ILE A 72 -31.29 15.81 9.70
CA ILE A 72 -30.32 16.05 8.63
C ILE A 72 -28.96 15.43 8.97
N ARG A 73 -28.48 15.61 10.20
CA ARG A 73 -27.18 15.08 10.64
C ARG A 73 -27.18 13.56 10.71
N ASP A 74 -28.24 12.96 11.24
CA ASP A 74 -28.38 11.50 11.29
C ASP A 74 -28.44 10.90 9.88
N LYS A 75 -29.11 11.57 8.93
CA LYS A 75 -29.10 11.18 7.52
C LYS A 75 -27.69 11.20 6.92
N ASP A 76 -26.90 12.25 7.17
CA ASP A 76 -25.51 12.33 6.69
C ASP A 76 -24.60 11.26 7.32
N VAL A 77 -24.74 11.00 8.63
CA VAL A 77 -24.01 9.92 9.31
C VAL A 77 -24.35 8.56 8.70
N ASN A 78 -25.63 8.28 8.46
CA ASN A 78 -26.07 7.02 7.85
C ASN A 78 -25.57 6.88 6.40
N ARG A 79 -25.58 7.97 5.63
CA ARG A 79 -24.98 8.01 4.29
C ARG A 79 -23.49 7.68 4.34
N LYS A 80 -22.71 8.34 5.21
CA LYS A 80 -21.27 8.08 5.40
C LYS A 80 -21.01 6.64 5.83
N ARG A 81 -21.80 6.08 6.75
CA ARG A 81 -21.71 4.67 7.17
C ARG A 81 -21.97 3.71 6.02
N THR A 82 -22.96 4.01 5.17
CA THR A 82 -23.30 3.19 4.00
C THR A 82 -22.17 3.23 2.98
N VAL A 83 -21.69 4.42 2.64
CA VAL A 83 -20.54 4.63 1.74
C VAL A 83 -19.31 3.89 2.27
N ALA A 84 -19.01 3.98 3.57
CA ALA A 84 -17.85 3.33 4.18
C ALA A 84 -17.86 1.79 4.08
N LYS A 85 -19.04 1.17 3.90
CA LYS A 85 -19.19 -0.28 3.73
C LYS A 85 -18.96 -0.72 2.28
N THR A 86 -19.09 0.18 1.30
CA THR A 86 -18.95 -0.13 -0.13
C THR A 86 -17.55 -0.65 -0.48
N LYS A 87 -17.46 -1.48 -1.52
CA LYS A 87 -16.20 -2.01 -2.03
C LYS A 87 -15.29 -0.89 -2.53
N GLU A 88 -15.85 0.05 -3.30
CA GLU A 88 -15.14 1.21 -3.84
C GLU A 88 -14.45 2.03 -2.76
N PHE A 89 -15.17 2.38 -1.69
CA PHE A 89 -14.59 3.12 -0.57
C PHE A 89 -13.45 2.36 0.12
N LYS A 90 -13.61 1.04 0.31
CA LYS A 90 -12.57 0.20 0.91
C LYS A 90 -11.32 0.11 0.03
N LEU A 91 -11.50 -0.03 -1.29
CA LEU A 91 -10.40 -0.05 -2.26
C LEU A 91 -9.68 1.29 -2.31
N GLN A 92 -10.42 2.39 -2.40
CA GLN A 92 -9.84 3.74 -2.39
C GLN A 92 -9.06 4.01 -1.09
N ARG A 93 -9.57 3.55 0.06
CA ARG A 93 -8.86 3.63 1.34
C ARG A 93 -7.53 2.86 1.32
N LEU A 94 -7.49 1.66 0.73
CA LEU A 94 -6.26 0.87 0.60
C LEU A 94 -5.25 1.56 -0.34
N LYS A 95 -5.72 2.09 -1.47
CA LYS A 95 -4.90 2.87 -2.41
C LYS A 95 -4.25 4.06 -1.71
N LEU A 96 -5.05 4.88 -1.02
CA LEU A 96 -4.56 6.05 -0.28
C LEU A 96 -3.60 5.66 0.85
N LYS A 97 -3.86 4.55 1.56
CA LYS A 97 -2.92 4.05 2.58
C LYS A 97 -1.58 3.66 1.96
N SER A 98 -1.62 3.01 0.80
CA SER A 98 -0.44 2.60 0.04
C SER A 98 0.38 3.80 -0.43
N GLN A 99 -0.28 4.85 -0.91
CA GLN A 99 0.34 6.10 -1.35
C GLN A 99 0.98 6.87 -0.19
N ARG A 100 0.27 7.05 0.93
CA ARG A 100 0.83 7.70 2.12
C ARG A 100 2.04 6.95 2.66
N SER A 101 2.00 5.62 2.68
CA SER A 101 3.15 4.83 3.14
C SER A 101 4.39 4.98 2.26
N SER A 102 4.22 5.17 0.94
CA SER A 102 5.35 5.48 0.06
C SER A 102 5.87 6.89 0.28
N GLU A 103 4.97 7.87 0.43
CA GLU A 103 5.35 9.27 0.72
C GLU A 103 6.14 9.35 2.03
N THR A 104 5.63 8.75 3.12
CA THR A 104 6.33 8.70 4.41
C THR A 104 7.71 8.05 4.29
N ARG A 105 7.83 6.92 3.58
CA ARG A 105 9.13 6.27 3.36
C ARG A 105 10.10 7.17 2.58
N SER A 106 9.63 7.84 1.54
CA SER A 106 10.46 8.78 0.77
C SER A 106 10.91 9.97 1.62
N HIS A 107 10.04 10.47 2.49
CA HIS A 107 10.38 11.51 3.47
C HIS A 107 11.41 11.02 4.50
N GLU A 108 11.25 9.84 5.07
CA GLU A 108 12.22 9.22 6.00
C GLU A 108 13.59 9.03 5.35
N ILE A 109 13.64 8.54 4.11
CA ILE A 109 14.90 8.41 3.35
C ILE A 109 15.56 9.77 3.11
N ARG A 110 14.75 10.80 2.81
CA ARG A 110 15.26 12.17 2.58
C ARG A 110 15.74 12.84 3.88
N GLU A 111 15.10 12.53 5.01
CA GLU A 111 15.43 13.11 6.31
C GLU A 111 16.66 12.44 6.97
N GLY A 112 17.06 11.24 6.52
CA GLY A 112 18.26 10.54 7.00
C GLY A 112 18.19 10.13 8.48
N ASP A 113 19.34 9.83 9.09
CA ASP A 113 19.46 9.28 10.46
C ASP A 113 19.13 10.27 11.59
N THR A 114 18.43 11.37 11.29
CA THR A 114 18.13 12.50 12.20
C THR A 114 17.43 12.08 13.52
N TYR A 115 16.85 10.88 13.59
CA TYR A 115 16.15 10.37 14.78
C TYR A 115 16.76 9.11 15.42
N CYS A 116 17.96 8.69 15.02
CA CYS A 116 18.67 7.66 15.77
C CYS A 116 19.07 8.20 17.16
N SER A 117 18.63 7.53 18.22
CA SER A 117 19.10 7.82 19.57
C SER A 117 20.61 7.58 19.62
N ASN A 118 21.39 8.68 19.73
CA ASN A 118 22.86 8.81 19.88
C ASN A 118 23.64 9.53 18.75
N VAL A 119 22.98 10.23 17.81
CA VAL A 119 23.69 10.93 16.70
C VAL A 119 24.57 12.13 17.14
N ILE A 120 24.56 12.53 18.41
CA ILE A 120 25.39 13.65 18.89
C ILE A 120 26.90 13.31 18.93
N ALA A 121 27.29 12.03 18.78
CA ALA A 121 28.67 11.61 19.03
C ALA A 121 29.63 11.63 17.82
N ASP A 122 29.14 11.71 16.57
CA ASP A 122 30.02 11.76 15.37
C ASP A 122 29.68 12.99 14.52
N ALA A 123 30.22 14.13 14.93
CA ALA A 123 30.25 15.33 14.11
C ALA A 123 31.38 15.20 13.07
N GLN A 124 31.14 14.46 12.00
CA GLN A 124 31.85 14.71 10.74
C GLN A 124 31.22 15.95 10.09
N GLU A 125 32.07 16.90 9.69
CA GLU A 125 31.61 18.13 9.05
C GLU A 125 30.76 17.80 7.82
N PRO A 126 29.59 18.43 7.67
CA PRO A 126 28.73 18.17 6.52
C PRO A 126 29.44 18.61 5.24
N ASP A 127 29.56 17.69 4.30
CA ASP A 127 29.99 17.96 2.92
C ASP A 127 28.95 18.87 2.25
N LEU A 128 29.21 20.19 2.26
CA LEU A 128 28.34 21.22 1.68
C LEU A 128 28.47 21.28 0.15
N THR A 129 28.36 20.13 -0.53
CA THR A 129 28.11 20.15 -1.97
C THR A 129 26.68 20.65 -2.20
N VAL A 130 26.57 21.85 -2.79
CA VAL A 130 25.29 22.46 -3.17
C VAL A 130 24.59 21.53 -4.15
N ILE A 131 23.51 20.90 -3.70
CA ILE A 131 22.62 20.13 -4.57
C ILE A 131 21.93 21.13 -5.50
N PRO A 132 22.03 20.97 -6.84
CA PRO A 132 21.27 21.80 -7.77
C PRO A 132 19.79 21.76 -7.38
N GLY A 133 19.16 22.93 -7.27
CA GLY A 133 17.73 23.01 -7.02
C GLY A 133 16.96 22.22 -8.10
N PRO A 134 15.73 21.75 -7.80
CA PRO A 134 14.91 21.12 -8.81
C PRO A 134 14.82 22.08 -9.99
N SER A 135 15.37 21.67 -11.14
CA SER A 135 15.08 22.32 -12.41
C SER A 135 13.56 22.40 -12.49
N GLU A 136 13.04 23.58 -12.84
CA GLU A 136 11.68 23.67 -13.35
C GLU A 136 11.68 22.84 -14.63
N ASP A 137 11.46 21.53 -14.49
CA ASP A 137 11.34 20.62 -15.61
C ASP A 137 10.07 21.04 -16.35
N ASN A 138 10.30 21.85 -17.40
CA ASN A 138 9.73 21.55 -18.70
C ASN A 138 9.70 20.03 -18.81
N CYS A 139 8.54 19.42 -18.59
CA CYS A 139 8.34 18.00 -18.81
C CYS A 139 8.56 17.76 -20.30
N GLU A 140 9.82 17.53 -20.68
CA GLU A 140 10.14 16.85 -21.92
C GLU A 140 9.31 15.57 -21.88
N HIS A 141 8.53 15.35 -22.94
CA HIS A 141 7.79 14.12 -23.12
C HIS A 141 8.80 12.98 -23.28
N ILE A 142 9.34 12.48 -22.16
CA ILE A 142 10.13 11.25 -22.13
C ILE A 142 9.17 10.17 -22.58
N GLU A 143 9.40 9.66 -23.78
CA GLU A 143 8.62 8.57 -24.34
C GLU A 143 8.84 7.33 -23.45
N LYS A 144 7.76 6.84 -22.84
CA LYS A 144 7.83 5.70 -21.92
C LYS A 144 7.50 4.43 -22.66
N VAL A 145 8.39 3.46 -22.58
CA VAL A 145 8.17 2.11 -23.09
C VAL A 145 7.69 1.25 -21.94
N VAL A 146 6.43 0.80 -22.01
CA VAL A 146 5.86 -0.07 -20.99
C VAL A 146 6.11 -1.52 -21.36
N VAL A 147 6.81 -2.25 -20.51
CA VAL A 147 7.08 -3.68 -20.66
C VAL A 147 6.27 -4.42 -19.60
N PHE A 148 5.34 -5.25 -20.05
CA PHE A 148 4.59 -6.12 -19.15
C PHE A 148 5.42 -7.36 -18.90
N TYR A 149 5.64 -7.72 -17.64
CA TYR A 149 6.38 -8.93 -17.29
C TYR A 149 5.69 -9.70 -16.19
N ASP A 150 6.00 -10.99 -16.12
CA ASP A 150 5.53 -11.92 -15.11
C ASP A 150 6.63 -12.92 -14.76
N LEU A 151 6.62 -13.38 -13.51
CA LEU A 151 7.60 -14.33 -12.99
C LEU A 151 6.92 -15.59 -12.50
N GLU A 152 7.48 -16.73 -12.90
CA GLU A 152 7.19 -17.99 -12.23
C GLU A 152 8.29 -18.32 -11.23
N THR A 153 7.91 -18.89 -10.11
CA THR A 153 8.81 -19.18 -8.99
C THR A 153 8.58 -20.58 -8.43
N THR A 154 9.56 -21.09 -7.68
CA THR A 154 9.48 -22.39 -7.00
C THR A 154 8.37 -22.45 -5.92
N GLY A 155 7.81 -21.31 -5.52
CA GLY A 155 6.82 -21.18 -4.45
C GLY A 155 6.46 -19.72 -4.16
N LEU A 156 5.68 -19.47 -3.11
CA LEU A 156 5.22 -18.12 -2.70
C LEU A 156 6.07 -17.48 -1.59
N SER A 157 7.14 -18.15 -1.15
CA SER A 157 8.06 -17.63 -0.14
C SER A 157 8.92 -16.49 -0.70
N ARG A 158 9.43 -15.60 0.16
CA ARG A 158 10.45 -14.61 -0.23
C ARG A 158 11.81 -15.23 -0.56
N GLN A 159 12.02 -16.47 -0.13
CA GLN A 159 13.20 -17.27 -0.48
C GLN A 159 12.96 -18.08 -1.77
N SER A 160 11.86 -17.80 -2.50
CA SER A 160 11.56 -18.52 -3.75
C SER A 160 12.53 -18.14 -4.85
N SER A 161 12.97 -19.12 -5.63
CA SER A 161 13.81 -18.90 -6.79
C SER A 161 12.95 -18.70 -8.03
N ILE A 162 13.41 -17.86 -8.95
CA ILE A 162 12.77 -17.66 -10.26
C ILE A 162 12.99 -18.91 -11.10
N THR A 163 11.92 -19.41 -11.72
CA THR A 163 11.93 -20.54 -12.65
C THR A 163 11.61 -20.11 -14.08
N GLN A 164 10.94 -18.97 -14.28
CA GLN A 164 10.68 -18.40 -15.59
C GLN A 164 10.58 -16.87 -15.50
N ILE A 165 11.07 -16.19 -16.55
CA ILE A 165 10.81 -14.78 -16.79
C ILE A 165 10.12 -14.66 -18.14
N SER A 166 8.93 -14.06 -18.12
CA SER A 166 8.14 -13.77 -19.31
C SER A 166 7.89 -12.28 -19.40
N ALA A 167 8.08 -11.68 -20.57
CA ALA A 167 7.76 -10.28 -20.80
C ALA A 167 7.28 -10.02 -22.23
N VAL A 168 6.46 -8.98 -22.38
CA VAL A 168 5.94 -8.53 -23.66
C VAL A 168 5.94 -7.00 -23.72
N CYS A 169 6.38 -6.49 -24.86
CA CYS A 169 6.33 -5.08 -25.20
C CYS A 169 5.94 -4.96 -26.68
N GLU A 170 4.72 -4.48 -26.95
CA GLU A 170 4.15 -4.43 -28.29
C GLU A 170 4.22 -5.81 -28.98
N GLU A 171 5.01 -5.95 -30.06
CA GLU A 171 5.20 -7.20 -30.81
C GLU A 171 6.40 -8.03 -30.33
N GLN A 172 7.19 -7.51 -29.39
CA GLN A 172 8.39 -8.17 -28.88
C GLN A 172 8.08 -8.97 -27.62
N GLU A 173 8.46 -10.24 -27.63
CA GLU A 173 8.30 -11.15 -26.51
C GLU A 173 9.64 -11.65 -25.99
N PHE A 174 9.69 -11.87 -24.68
CA PHE A 174 10.78 -12.51 -23.98
C PHE A 174 10.20 -13.64 -23.14
N ASN A 175 10.69 -14.87 -23.34
CA ASN A 175 10.29 -16.01 -22.53
C ASN A 175 11.50 -16.92 -22.31
N ARG A 176 11.96 -17.03 -21.07
CA ARG A 176 13.13 -17.83 -20.71
C ARG A 176 12.93 -18.53 -19.39
N TYR A 177 13.31 -19.79 -19.33
CA TYR A 177 13.31 -20.60 -18.12
C TYR A 177 14.67 -20.56 -17.42
N ALA A 178 14.65 -20.50 -16.10
CA ALA A 178 15.82 -20.52 -15.24
C ALA A 178 15.91 -21.86 -14.50
N THR A 179 17.13 -22.38 -14.35
CA THR A 179 17.39 -23.55 -13.51
C THR A 179 16.98 -23.22 -12.06
N PRO A 180 16.03 -23.96 -11.46
CA PRO A 180 15.63 -23.72 -10.09
C PRO A 180 16.80 -23.99 -9.13
N THR A 181 17.11 -23.06 -8.23
CA THR A 181 18.14 -23.28 -7.20
C THR A 181 17.63 -24.04 -5.99
N GLN A 182 16.33 -24.34 -5.97
CA GLN A 182 15.65 -25.12 -4.95
C GLN A 182 14.47 -25.87 -5.55
N GLU A 183 13.92 -26.81 -4.79
CA GLU A 183 12.81 -27.65 -5.23
C GLU A 183 11.55 -26.81 -5.50
N ILE A 184 10.88 -27.11 -6.61
CA ILE A 184 9.59 -26.53 -6.96
C ILE A 184 8.54 -27.19 -6.08
N SER A 185 7.86 -26.39 -5.25
CA SER A 185 6.78 -26.89 -4.38
C SER A 185 5.63 -27.50 -5.19
N GLU A 186 4.92 -28.48 -4.63
CA GLU A 186 3.78 -29.13 -5.30
C GLU A 186 2.70 -28.13 -5.75
N ASP A 187 2.44 -27.11 -4.92
CA ASP A 187 1.49 -26.04 -5.26
C ASP A 187 1.98 -25.19 -6.44
N ALA A 188 3.26 -24.85 -6.49
CA ALA A 188 3.85 -24.13 -7.63
C ALA A 188 3.84 -24.99 -8.89
N CYS A 189 4.17 -26.28 -8.79
CA CYS A 189 4.07 -27.22 -9.90
C CYS A 189 2.65 -27.30 -10.46
N ARG A 190 1.63 -27.37 -9.59
CA ARG A 190 0.22 -27.43 -9.99
C ARG A 190 -0.27 -26.16 -10.69
N VAL A 191 0.24 -24.99 -10.28
CA VAL A 191 -0.18 -23.70 -10.85
C VAL A 191 0.56 -23.39 -12.15
N THR A 192 1.87 -23.63 -12.17
CA THR A 192 2.76 -23.22 -13.28
C THR A 192 2.95 -24.32 -14.32
N GLY A 193 2.66 -25.58 -13.99
CA GLY A 193 2.96 -26.73 -14.85
C GLY A 193 4.46 -27.08 -14.92
N LEU A 194 5.32 -26.42 -14.13
CA LEU A 194 6.76 -26.66 -14.13
C LEU A 194 7.17 -27.80 -13.20
N LYS A 195 8.03 -28.69 -13.70
CA LYS A 195 8.67 -29.77 -12.94
C LYS A 195 10.16 -29.79 -13.26
N PHE A 196 11.00 -29.87 -12.24
CA PHE A 196 12.44 -29.97 -12.42
C PHE A 196 12.96 -31.29 -11.86
N ASN A 197 13.68 -32.05 -12.69
CA ASN A 197 14.32 -33.28 -12.29
C ASN A 197 15.81 -33.01 -12.02
N THR A 198 16.21 -33.06 -10.75
CA THR A 198 17.61 -32.82 -10.33
C THR A 198 18.56 -33.92 -10.78
N ALA A 199 18.08 -35.14 -11.00
CA ALA A 199 18.92 -36.27 -11.42
C ALA A 199 19.26 -36.21 -12.92
N THR A 200 18.30 -35.78 -13.75
CA THR A 200 18.51 -35.64 -15.20
C THR A 200 18.87 -34.22 -15.62
N ASN A 201 18.73 -33.25 -14.71
CA ASN A 201 18.89 -31.81 -14.97
C ASN A 201 17.98 -31.32 -16.11
N GLU A 202 16.72 -31.79 -16.09
CA GLU A 202 15.69 -31.44 -17.07
C GLU A 202 14.58 -30.64 -16.41
N LEU A 203 14.18 -29.54 -17.06
CA LEU A 203 12.98 -28.78 -16.73
C LEU A 203 11.87 -29.14 -17.72
N LEU A 204 10.71 -29.49 -17.21
CA LEU A 204 9.51 -29.84 -17.97
C LEU A 204 8.44 -28.77 -17.74
N TYR A 205 7.75 -28.37 -18.80
CA TYR A 205 6.54 -27.56 -18.76
C TYR A 205 5.38 -28.38 -19.35
N ASN A 206 4.37 -28.69 -18.54
CA ASN A 206 3.27 -29.58 -18.94
C ASN A 206 3.75 -30.91 -19.55
N ASP A 207 4.75 -31.51 -18.90
CA ASP A 207 5.40 -32.78 -19.27
C ASP A 207 6.24 -32.75 -20.57
N GLU A 208 6.45 -31.57 -21.17
CA GLU A 208 7.34 -31.38 -22.31
C GLU A 208 8.67 -30.72 -21.87
N PRO A 209 9.83 -31.20 -22.35
CA PRO A 209 11.12 -30.64 -21.97
C PRO A 209 11.32 -29.24 -22.54
N VAL A 210 11.69 -28.30 -21.67
CA VAL A 210 11.96 -26.91 -22.04
C VAL A 210 13.42 -26.54 -21.82
N SER A 211 13.96 -25.72 -22.72
CA SER A 211 15.32 -25.19 -22.57
C SER A 211 15.36 -24.20 -21.42
N HIS A 212 16.28 -24.41 -20.47
CA HIS A 212 16.53 -23.51 -19.35
C HIS A 212 18.00 -23.12 -19.28
N LYS A 213 18.29 -21.99 -18.61
CA LYS A 213 19.65 -21.50 -18.39
C LYS A 213 19.87 -21.21 -16.90
N HIS A 214 21.12 -21.00 -16.53
CA HIS A 214 21.46 -20.52 -15.19
C HIS A 214 20.74 -19.18 -14.90
N PRO A 215 20.20 -18.94 -13.67
CA PRO A 215 19.41 -17.75 -13.37
C PRO A 215 20.08 -16.42 -13.76
N GLN A 216 21.37 -16.27 -13.49
CA GLN A 216 22.17 -15.11 -13.87
C GLN A 216 22.17 -14.88 -15.38
N GLN A 217 22.25 -15.94 -16.18
CA GLN A 217 22.21 -15.82 -17.64
C GLN A 217 20.81 -15.40 -18.12
N VAL A 218 19.75 -15.91 -17.50
CA VAL A 218 18.38 -15.50 -17.82
C VAL A 218 18.16 -14.02 -17.51
N LEU A 219 18.71 -13.52 -16.40
CA LEU A 219 18.67 -12.10 -16.05
C LEU A 219 19.48 -11.23 -17.02
N LEU A 220 20.66 -11.68 -17.44
CA LEU A 220 21.47 -10.98 -18.44
C LEU A 220 20.72 -10.91 -19.79
N ASP A 221 20.14 -12.03 -20.23
CA ASP A 221 19.32 -12.08 -21.44
C ASP A 221 18.12 -11.13 -21.34
N PHE A 222 17.50 -11.02 -20.14
CA PHE A 222 16.39 -10.11 -19.90
C PHE A 222 16.83 -8.64 -19.93
N ILE A 223 17.98 -8.30 -19.34
CA ILE A 223 18.55 -6.95 -19.40
C ILE A 223 18.87 -6.58 -20.86
N GLN A 224 19.43 -7.51 -21.64
CA GLN A 224 19.69 -7.31 -23.07
C GLN A 224 18.40 -7.07 -23.86
N PHE A 225 17.34 -7.82 -23.57
CA PHE A 225 16.01 -7.59 -24.13
C PHE A 225 15.49 -6.18 -23.79
N LEU A 226 15.59 -5.75 -22.54
CA LEU A 226 15.21 -4.39 -22.16
C LEU A 226 16.05 -3.34 -22.90
N MET A 227 17.36 -3.53 -22.99
CA MET A 227 18.24 -2.63 -23.72
C MET A 227 17.90 -2.55 -25.22
N SER A 228 17.47 -3.65 -25.85
CA SER A 228 17.03 -3.61 -27.25
C SER A 228 15.74 -2.81 -27.49
N LEU A 229 14.93 -2.60 -26.44
CA LEU A 229 13.72 -1.76 -26.50
C LEU A 229 14.03 -0.26 -26.34
N CYS A 230 15.18 0.08 -25.76
CA CYS A 230 15.63 1.46 -25.58
C CYS A 230 16.40 1.95 -26.83
N ALA A 231 15.71 2.70 -27.71
CA ALA A 231 16.41 3.76 -28.44
C ALA A 231 16.80 4.85 -27.42
N SER A 232 17.92 5.54 -27.64
CA SER A 232 18.73 6.30 -26.68
C SER A 232 18.02 7.30 -25.74
N ASP A 233 16.74 7.62 -25.97
CA ASP A 233 15.96 8.61 -25.21
C ASP A 233 14.66 8.06 -24.59
N LYS A 234 14.45 6.74 -24.57
CA LYS A 234 13.23 6.12 -24.01
C LYS A 234 13.41 5.60 -22.59
N HIS A 235 12.46 5.89 -21.71
CA HIS A 235 12.44 5.35 -20.34
C HIS A 235 11.60 4.07 -20.26
N ILE A 236 12.20 2.97 -19.79
CA ILE A 236 11.49 1.70 -19.61
C ILE A 236 10.69 1.72 -18.31
N VAL A 237 9.43 1.29 -18.39
CA VAL A 237 8.55 1.08 -17.25
C VAL A 237 8.15 -0.39 -17.21
N LEU A 238 8.65 -1.11 -16.21
CA LEU A 238 8.28 -2.50 -15.96
C LEU A 238 6.93 -2.57 -15.21
N ALA A 239 5.94 -3.23 -15.81
CA ALA A 239 4.61 -3.42 -15.25
C ALA A 239 4.33 -4.91 -15.00
N ALA A 240 3.99 -5.27 -13.76
CA ALA A 240 3.58 -6.63 -13.39
C ALA A 240 2.34 -6.60 -12.48
N HIS A 241 1.51 -7.63 -12.56
CA HIS A 241 0.20 -7.66 -11.88
C HIS A 241 0.33 -7.77 -10.33
N ASN A 242 1.47 -8.22 -9.80
CA ASN A 242 1.71 -8.33 -8.35
C ASN A 242 3.06 -7.74 -7.88
N ASN A 243 3.60 -6.80 -8.67
CA ASN A 243 4.98 -6.35 -8.56
C ASN A 243 5.41 -5.98 -7.14
N ARG A 244 4.59 -5.17 -6.44
CA ARG A 244 4.91 -4.62 -5.10
C ARG A 244 4.94 -5.66 -3.98
N ARG A 245 4.32 -6.82 -4.16
CA ARG A 245 4.23 -7.86 -3.12
C ARG A 245 5.14 -9.05 -3.37
N PHE A 246 5.52 -9.29 -4.61
CA PHE A 246 6.20 -10.52 -5.00
C PHE A 246 7.33 -10.25 -6.01
N ASP A 247 6.98 -9.78 -7.22
CA ASP A 247 7.92 -9.80 -8.34
C ASP A 247 9.14 -8.89 -8.14
N SER A 248 8.95 -7.66 -7.64
CA SER A 248 10.10 -6.77 -7.33
C SER A 248 10.95 -7.29 -6.19
N ILE A 249 10.34 -7.88 -5.15
CA ILE A 249 11.08 -8.37 -3.97
C ILE A 249 12.01 -9.51 -4.38
N ILE A 250 11.55 -10.40 -5.26
CA ILE A 250 12.36 -11.53 -5.75
C ILE A 250 13.43 -11.04 -6.72
N TYR A 251 13.15 -10.05 -7.57
CA TYR A 251 14.16 -9.42 -8.42
C TYR A 251 15.30 -8.76 -7.62
N TYR A 252 15.00 -8.05 -6.52
CA TYR A 252 16.01 -7.35 -5.72
C TYR A 252 16.90 -8.28 -4.87
N LEU A 253 16.47 -9.52 -4.59
CA LEU A 253 17.23 -10.48 -3.78
C LEU A 253 18.29 -11.26 -4.59
N ILE A 254 18.35 -11.08 -5.90
CA ILE A 254 19.31 -11.76 -6.79
C ILE A 254 20.53 -10.87 -7.12
N ASN A 255 20.53 -9.59 -6.70
CA ASN A 255 21.73 -8.72 -6.69
C ASN A 255 22.45 -8.82 -5.35
#